data_AF-A0AAV6LGN3-F1
#
_entry.id   AF-A0AAV6LGN3-F1
#
_cell.length_a   1.000
_cell.length_b   1.000
_cell.length_c   1.000
_cell.angle_alpha   90.00
_cell.angle_beta   90.00
_cell.angle_gamma   90.00
#
_symmetry.space_group_name_H-M   'P 1'
#
loop_
_entity.id
_entity.type
_entity.pdbx_description
1 polymer ?
#
loop_
_entity_poly.entity_id
_entity_poly.type
_entity_poly.pdbx_seq_one_letter_code
_entity_poly.pdbx_strand_id
1 'polypeptide(L)'
;MESIRRNFDWVLIVSFFYHLPTMENFTGAHSALYDPSSNVSTDYGIKEWISRGLPAKKMVLGLPYHGYAWTLLDPSANEIGSPATGPAVTLEGSMFYKFIKSYMQCDGEKVVYNSTYVTNYGINGSVRIGYDDVEAIRTKGFVWEGERASGLQSIVIKEKDQRLKWLKFLTVFMAID
;
A
#
# COMPACT_ATOMS: atom_id res chain seq x y z
N MET A 1 -7.01 -4.40 -23.00
CA MET A 1 -7.15 -2.93 -22.90
C MET A 1 -8.42 -2.38 -23.54
N GLU A 2 -8.72 -2.70 -24.80
CA GLU A 2 -9.92 -2.18 -25.49
C GLU A 2 -11.24 -2.44 -24.75
N SER A 3 -11.44 -3.68 -24.28
CA SER A 3 -12.64 -4.05 -23.52
C SER A 3 -12.78 -3.22 -22.23
N ILE A 4 -11.69 -3.01 -21.49
CA ILE A 4 -11.71 -2.21 -20.26
C ILE A 4 -12.14 -0.77 -20.58
N ARG A 5 -11.54 -0.15 -21.60
CA ARG A 5 -11.84 1.22 -21.99
C ARG A 5 -13.29 1.40 -22.44
N ARG A 6 -13.88 0.41 -23.10
CA ARG A 6 -15.25 0.50 -23.63
C ARG A 6 -16.33 0.15 -22.62
N ASN A 7 -16.06 -0.80 -21.72
CA ASN A 7 -17.10 -1.40 -20.89
C ASN A 7 -17.08 -0.95 -19.42
N PHE A 8 -15.99 -0.33 -18.95
CA PHE A 8 -15.88 0.13 -17.56
C PHE A 8 -15.81 1.66 -17.50
N ASP A 9 -16.61 2.25 -16.61
CA ASP A 9 -16.52 3.67 -16.29
C ASP A 9 -15.23 3.99 -15.56
N TRP A 10 -14.85 3.10 -14.63
CA TRP A 10 -13.62 3.17 -13.88
C TRP A 10 -13.12 1.77 -13.51
N VAL A 11 -11.84 1.70 -13.15
CA VAL A 11 -11.18 0.51 -12.60
C VAL A 11 -10.45 0.87 -11.32
N LEU A 12 -10.56 0.00 -10.32
CA LEU A 12 -9.79 0.13 -9.09
C LEU A 12 -8.35 -0.32 -9.33
N ILE A 13 -7.40 0.55 -9.07
CA ILE A 13 -5.97 0.24 -9.02
C ILE A 13 -5.63 -0.13 -7.58
N VAL A 14 -5.32 -1.41 -7.36
CA VAL A 14 -4.87 -1.91 -6.06
C VAL A 14 -3.42 -1.47 -5.85
N SER A 15 -3.22 -0.41 -5.06
CA SER A 15 -1.91 0.22 -4.82
C SER A 15 -1.25 -0.21 -3.50
N PHE A 16 -1.38 -1.49 -3.19
CA PHE A 16 -0.86 -2.11 -1.98
C PHE A 16 -0.65 -3.62 -2.19
N PHE A 17 -0.05 -4.29 -1.20
CA PHE A 17 0.45 -5.68 -1.22
C PHE A 17 1.75 -5.88 -2.02
N TYR A 18 2.53 -4.81 -2.21
CA TYR A 18 3.82 -4.89 -2.92
C TYR A 18 4.86 -5.75 -2.19
N HIS A 19 4.86 -5.68 -0.87
CA HIS A 19 5.77 -6.40 0.01
C HIS A 19 4.99 -7.03 1.15
N LEU A 20 5.25 -8.30 1.42
CA LEU A 20 4.48 -9.11 2.35
C LEU A 20 5.41 -9.97 3.23
N PRO A 21 5.22 -9.96 4.56
CA PRO A 21 6.07 -10.73 5.47
C PRO A 21 5.94 -12.25 5.30
N THR A 22 4.85 -12.72 4.68
CA THR A 22 4.65 -14.14 4.38
C THR A 22 5.43 -14.61 3.14
N MET A 23 5.94 -13.68 2.33
CA MET A 23 6.62 -13.95 1.08
C MET A 23 8.10 -13.56 1.12
N GLU A 24 8.49 -12.68 2.04
CA GLU A 24 9.79 -12.03 2.06
C GLU A 24 10.44 -12.11 3.45
N ASN A 25 11.76 -12.29 3.45
CA ASN A 25 12.60 -12.29 4.65
C ASN A 25 13.29 -10.93 4.89
N PHE A 26 12.68 -9.86 4.39
CA PHE A 26 13.10 -8.48 4.61
C PHE A 26 11.87 -7.59 4.73
N THR A 27 12.03 -6.43 5.36
CA THR A 27 10.95 -5.45 5.52
C THR A 27 10.72 -4.70 4.21
N GLY A 28 9.47 -4.39 3.88
CA GLY A 28 9.15 -3.69 2.64
C GLY A 28 8.03 -2.66 2.80
N ALA A 29 7.94 -1.74 1.84
CA ALA A 29 6.88 -0.75 1.78
C ALA A 29 5.67 -1.32 1.00
N HIS A 30 4.75 -1.99 1.69
CA HIS A 30 3.65 -2.72 1.05
C HIS A 30 2.72 -1.84 0.19
N SER A 31 2.75 -0.52 0.37
CA SER A 31 1.90 0.49 -0.27
C SER A 31 2.70 1.62 -0.91
N ALA A 32 3.98 1.42 -1.23
CA ALA A 32 4.87 2.45 -1.72
C ALA A 32 4.26 3.29 -2.86
N LEU A 33 4.27 4.63 -2.74
CA LEU A 33 3.94 5.50 -3.86
C LEU A 33 5.07 5.47 -4.89
N TYR A 34 6.30 5.60 -4.40
CA TYR A 34 7.54 5.53 -5.16
C TYR A 34 8.45 4.47 -4.56
N ASP A 35 9.25 3.84 -5.41
CA ASP A 35 10.36 2.98 -4.99
C ASP A 35 11.57 3.31 -5.87
N PRO A 36 12.63 3.94 -5.35
CA PRO A 36 13.82 4.25 -6.14
C PRO A 36 14.67 3.01 -6.45
N SER A 37 14.44 1.90 -5.75
CA SER A 37 15.24 0.68 -5.84
C SER A 37 14.64 -0.37 -6.78
N SER A 38 13.36 -0.23 -7.15
CA SER A 38 12.67 -1.20 -7.99
C SER A 38 11.48 -0.59 -8.73
N ASN A 39 10.86 -1.38 -9.60
CA ASN A 39 9.62 -1.02 -10.30
C ASN A 39 8.35 -1.41 -9.51
N VAL A 40 8.49 -1.81 -8.25
CA VAL A 40 7.37 -2.26 -7.41
C VAL A 40 6.81 -1.06 -6.62
N SER A 41 6.10 -0.18 -7.34
CA SER A 41 5.46 0.99 -6.73
C SER A 41 4.18 1.40 -7.45
N THR A 42 3.40 2.24 -6.77
CA THR A 42 2.15 2.79 -7.29
C THR A 42 2.38 3.66 -8.53
N ASP A 43 3.36 4.56 -8.49
CA ASP A 43 3.71 5.45 -9.60
C ASP A 43 4.12 4.66 -10.85
N TYR A 44 4.98 3.66 -10.69
CA TYR A 44 5.38 2.78 -11.79
C TYR A 44 4.17 2.05 -12.38
N GLY A 45 3.32 1.47 -11.52
CA GLY A 45 2.11 0.76 -11.96
C GLY A 45 1.13 1.67 -12.71
N ILE A 46 0.92 2.90 -12.25
CA ILE A 46 0.07 3.89 -12.94
C ILE A 46 0.65 4.21 -14.33
N LYS A 47 1.96 4.47 -14.42
CA LYS A 47 2.63 4.75 -15.70
C LYS A 47 2.51 3.59 -16.68
N GLU A 48 2.62 2.35 -16.21
CA GLU A 48 2.40 1.16 -17.03
C GLU A 48 0.95 1.03 -17.53
N TRP A 49 -0.03 1.34 -16.68
CA TRP A 49 -1.43 1.33 -17.12
C TRP A 49 -1.71 2.41 -18.18
N ILE A 50 -1.14 3.60 -18.00
CA ILE A 50 -1.25 4.71 -18.96
C ILE A 50 -0.57 4.34 -20.28
N SER A 51 0.65 3.77 -20.24
CA SER A 51 1.39 3.38 -21.45
C SER A 51 0.64 2.32 -22.27
N ARG A 52 -0.12 1.46 -21.60
CA ARG A 52 -1.02 0.46 -22.21
C ARG A 52 -2.37 1.03 -22.66
N GLY A 53 -2.59 2.33 -22.49
CA GLY A 53 -3.74 3.06 -23.00
C GLY A 53 -4.93 3.15 -22.04
N LEU A 54 -4.77 2.86 -20.74
CA LEU A 54 -5.80 3.15 -19.74
C LEU A 54 -5.77 4.65 -19.40
N PRO A 55 -6.83 5.43 -19.68
CA PRO A 55 -6.82 6.84 -19.33
C PRO A 55 -6.85 7.02 -17.80
N ALA A 56 -6.03 7.94 -17.26
CA ALA A 56 -5.98 8.23 -15.81
C ALA A 56 -7.36 8.56 -15.22
N LYS A 57 -8.22 9.26 -15.98
CA LYS A 57 -9.62 9.57 -15.57
C LYS A 57 -10.49 8.33 -15.30
N LYS A 58 -10.14 7.16 -15.85
CA LYS A 58 -10.83 5.88 -15.61
C LYS A 58 -10.20 5.06 -14.49
N MET A 59 -9.11 5.52 -13.88
CA MET A 59 -8.52 4.83 -12.74
C MET A 59 -9.18 5.31 -11.46
N VAL A 60 -9.18 4.50 -10.42
CA VAL A 60 -9.51 4.87 -9.04
C VAL A 60 -8.42 4.28 -8.18
N LEU A 61 -7.69 5.10 -7.42
CA LEU A 61 -6.59 4.63 -6.61
C LEU A 61 -7.09 4.06 -5.27
N GLY A 62 -6.81 2.79 -5.01
CA GLY A 62 -7.13 2.14 -3.74
C GLY A 62 -6.04 2.41 -2.70
N LEU A 63 -6.40 3.04 -1.59
CA LEU A 63 -5.48 3.33 -0.48
C LEU A 63 -5.70 2.37 0.69
N PRO A 64 -4.65 1.78 1.28
CA PRO A 64 -4.80 0.80 2.33
C PRO A 64 -5.20 1.45 3.66
N TYR A 65 -6.05 0.76 4.43
CA TYR A 65 -6.37 1.09 5.82
C TYR A 65 -5.90 -0.02 6.78
N HIS A 66 -4.80 -0.65 6.40
CA HIS A 66 -4.11 -1.71 7.10
C HIS A 66 -2.60 -1.59 6.80
N GLY A 67 -1.81 -2.36 7.49
CA GLY A 67 -0.38 -2.49 7.29
C GLY A 67 0.09 -3.90 7.60
N TYR A 68 1.40 -4.09 7.57
CA TYR A 68 2.04 -5.37 7.83
C TYR A 68 3.11 -5.23 8.91
N ALA A 69 3.19 -6.24 9.76
CA ALA A 69 4.13 -6.36 10.85
C ALA A 69 5.16 -7.45 10.50
N TRP A 70 6.43 -7.09 10.62
CA TRP A 70 7.58 -7.97 10.44
C TRP A 70 8.31 -8.16 11.76
N THR A 71 8.84 -9.37 11.95
CA THR A 71 9.82 -9.64 13.00
C THR A 71 11.21 -9.36 12.45
N LEU A 72 11.86 -8.28 12.90
CA LEU A 72 13.24 -7.92 12.55
C LEU A 72 14.23 -8.95 13.10
N LEU A 73 15.27 -9.23 12.34
CA LEU A 73 16.43 -9.98 12.82
C LEU A 73 17.29 -9.16 13.79
N ASP A 74 17.44 -7.86 13.49
CA ASP A 74 18.14 -6.90 14.32
C ASP A 74 17.22 -5.67 14.55
N PRO A 75 16.75 -5.43 15.78
CA PRO A 75 15.94 -4.26 16.12
C PRO A 75 16.56 -2.90 15.76
N SER A 76 17.89 -2.83 15.65
CA SER A 76 18.61 -1.60 15.27
C SER A 76 18.62 -1.35 13.76
N ALA A 77 18.46 -2.41 12.95
CA ALA A 77 18.32 -2.33 11.49
C ALA A 77 16.84 -2.21 11.11
N ASN A 78 16.33 -0.99 11.06
CA ASN A 78 14.88 -0.73 10.98
C ASN A 78 14.42 0.04 9.74
N GLU A 79 15.33 0.23 8.78
CA GLU A 79 15.04 0.78 7.45
C GLU A 79 14.22 -0.20 6.59
N ILE A 80 13.66 0.29 5.48
CA ILE A 80 13.10 -0.57 4.43
C ILE A 80 14.22 -1.44 3.84
N GLY A 81 13.94 -2.72 3.61
CA GLY A 81 14.92 -3.71 3.16
C GLY A 81 15.69 -4.37 4.30
N SER A 82 15.42 -4.02 5.56
CA SER A 82 16.11 -4.62 6.71
C SER A 82 15.75 -6.12 6.84
N PRO A 83 16.71 -6.99 7.19
CA PRO A 83 16.46 -8.42 7.33
C PRO A 83 15.40 -8.74 8.39
N ALA A 84 14.50 -9.67 8.08
CA ALA A 84 13.38 -10.08 8.91
C ALA A 84 13.18 -11.60 8.86
N THR A 85 12.62 -12.17 9.93
CA THR A 85 12.31 -13.62 10.01
C THR A 85 10.92 -13.97 9.50
N GLY A 86 10.08 -12.97 9.19
CA GLY A 86 8.74 -13.15 8.67
C GLY A 86 7.68 -12.36 9.44
N PRO A 87 6.42 -12.83 9.47
CA PRO A 87 5.31 -12.10 10.08
C PRO A 87 5.46 -11.90 11.59
N ALA A 88 4.94 -10.78 12.09
CA ALA A 88 4.81 -10.48 13.52
C ALA A 88 3.36 -10.16 13.90
N VAL A 89 3.03 -10.22 15.19
CA VAL A 89 1.71 -9.88 15.78
C VAL A 89 0.55 -10.80 15.37
N THR A 90 0.36 -11.07 14.07
CA THR A 90 -0.64 -12.01 13.53
C THR A 90 0.04 -13.05 12.65
N LEU A 91 -0.67 -14.13 12.31
CA LEU A 91 -0.14 -15.24 11.50
C LEU A 91 0.39 -14.77 10.12
N GLU A 92 -0.24 -13.74 9.55
CA GLU A 92 0.13 -13.17 8.25
C GLU A 92 0.80 -11.79 8.37
N GLY A 93 0.96 -11.29 9.59
CA GLY A 93 1.50 -9.95 9.86
C GLY A 93 0.53 -8.81 9.55
N SER A 94 -0.63 -9.10 8.95
CA SER A 94 -1.63 -8.09 8.61
C SER A 94 -2.26 -7.48 9.86
N MET A 95 -2.40 -6.15 9.86
CA MET A 95 -2.99 -5.38 10.96
C MET A 95 -3.84 -4.22 10.43
N PHE A 96 -5.09 -4.09 10.90
CA PHE A 96 -5.90 -2.91 10.58
C PHE A 96 -5.35 -1.65 11.24
N TYR A 97 -5.48 -0.50 10.58
CA TYR A 97 -4.97 0.79 11.06
C TYR A 97 -5.35 1.11 12.50
N LYS A 98 -6.61 0.84 12.92
CA LYS A 98 -7.04 1.08 14.30
C LYS A 98 -6.20 0.30 15.34
N PHE A 99 -5.82 -0.93 15.02
CA PHE A 99 -5.04 -1.80 15.90
C PHE A 99 -3.58 -1.43 15.85
N ILE A 100 -3.07 -1.00 14.69
CA ILE A 100 -1.74 -0.41 14.58
C ILE A 100 -1.62 0.82 15.49
N LYS A 101 -2.59 1.75 15.43
CA LYS A 101 -2.57 2.93 16.31
C LYS A 101 -2.62 2.57 17.79
N SER A 102 -3.44 1.59 18.19
CA SER A 102 -3.46 1.12 19.58
C SER A 102 -2.15 0.44 19.98
N TYR A 103 -1.56 -0.38 19.11
CA TYR A 103 -0.28 -1.05 19.35
C TYR A 103 0.84 -0.03 19.54
N MET A 104 0.91 0.99 18.67
CA MET A 104 1.95 2.02 18.68
C MET A 104 1.84 3.05 19.82
N GLN A 105 0.73 3.08 20.55
CA GLN A 105 0.49 4.04 21.63
C GLN A 105 1.07 3.61 22.97
N CYS A 106 1.52 2.35 23.11
CA CYS A 106 1.77 1.78 24.42
C CYS A 106 3.07 2.28 25.10
N ASP A 107 4.14 2.66 24.38
CA ASP A 107 5.45 2.89 25.06
C ASP A 107 6.35 3.99 24.44
N GLY A 108 5.78 5.10 23.94
CA GLY A 108 6.61 6.20 23.39
C GLY A 108 7.31 5.86 22.07
N GLU A 109 6.71 4.95 21.31
CA GLU A 109 7.24 4.39 20.08
C GLU A 109 7.40 5.43 18.97
N LYS A 110 8.47 5.26 18.18
CA LYS A 110 8.82 6.18 17.10
C LYS A 110 8.06 5.81 15.83
N VAL A 111 6.96 6.51 15.56
CA VAL A 111 6.33 6.52 14.24
C VAL A 111 7.13 7.43 13.32
N VAL A 112 7.58 6.91 12.19
CA VAL A 112 8.38 7.64 11.20
C VAL A 112 7.61 7.69 9.89
N TYR A 113 7.54 8.88 9.29
CA TYR A 113 7.13 9.06 7.90
C TYR A 113 8.36 8.97 7.00
N ASN A 114 8.33 8.07 6.02
CA ASN A 114 9.35 7.96 5.00
C ASN A 114 8.86 8.65 3.72
N SER A 115 9.44 9.81 3.42
CA SER A 115 9.05 10.62 2.25
C SER A 115 9.53 10.05 0.92
N THR A 116 10.58 9.21 0.93
CA THR A 116 11.07 8.53 -0.28
C THR A 116 10.04 7.54 -0.82
N TYR A 117 9.40 6.76 0.07
CA TYR A 117 8.40 5.76 -0.31
C TYR A 117 6.95 6.24 -0.12
N VAL A 118 6.74 7.37 0.58
CA VAL A 118 5.44 7.92 0.98
C VAL A 118 4.65 6.88 1.78
N THR A 119 5.23 6.41 2.87
CA THR A 119 4.62 5.46 3.79
C THR A 119 5.10 5.74 5.22
N ASN A 120 4.46 5.14 6.21
CA ASN A 120 4.85 5.22 7.61
C ASN A 120 5.34 3.87 8.11
N TYR A 121 6.16 3.92 9.16
CA TYR A 121 6.44 2.73 9.95
C TYR A 121 6.59 3.07 11.42
N GLY A 122 6.38 2.07 12.28
CA GLY A 122 6.72 2.14 13.69
C GLY A 122 7.42 0.87 14.14
N ILE A 123 8.14 0.97 15.26
CA ILE A 123 8.96 -0.11 15.80
C ILE A 123 8.69 -0.25 17.29
N ASN A 124 8.43 -1.48 17.72
CA ASN A 124 8.36 -1.90 19.12
C ASN A 124 9.22 -3.15 19.30
N GLY A 125 10.36 -3.01 19.98
CA GLY A 125 11.33 -4.10 20.13
C GLY A 125 11.78 -4.61 18.75
N SER A 126 11.60 -5.91 18.50
CA SER A 126 11.89 -6.53 17.20
C SER A 126 10.73 -6.45 16.21
N VAL A 127 9.58 -5.87 16.57
CA VAL A 127 8.43 -5.75 15.67
C VAL A 127 8.51 -4.44 14.91
N ARG A 128 8.50 -4.50 13.58
CA ARG A 128 8.36 -3.33 12.72
C ARG A 128 7.06 -3.41 11.94
N ILE A 129 6.24 -2.36 12.02
CA ILE A 129 4.97 -2.29 11.30
C ILE A 129 5.05 -1.21 10.25
N GLY A 130 4.90 -1.57 8.97
CA GLY A 130 4.75 -0.62 7.86
C GLY A 130 3.28 -0.41 7.51
N TYR A 131 2.85 0.85 7.37
CA TYR A 131 1.46 1.21 7.11
C TYR A 131 1.35 2.65 6.56
N ASP A 132 0.18 3.06 6.08
CA ASP A 132 -0.08 4.46 5.73
C ASP A 132 -0.76 5.20 6.90
N ASP A 133 -0.09 6.21 7.46
CA ASP A 133 -0.70 7.15 8.41
C ASP A 133 -1.27 8.37 7.65
N VAL A 134 -1.86 9.31 8.40
CA VAL A 134 -2.56 10.49 7.87
C VAL A 134 -1.72 11.27 6.86
N GLU A 135 -0.41 11.42 7.10
CA GLU A 135 0.50 12.14 6.21
C GLU A 135 0.69 11.42 4.87
N ALA A 136 0.98 10.11 4.88
CA ALA A 136 1.12 9.33 3.64
C ALA A 136 -0.18 9.31 2.82
N ILE A 137 -1.33 9.13 3.47
CA ILE A 137 -2.64 9.16 2.80
C ILE A 137 -2.92 10.54 2.17
N ARG A 138 -2.60 11.63 2.88
CA ARG A 138 -2.76 13.00 2.35
C ARG A 138 -1.86 13.23 1.15
N THR A 139 -0.58 12.86 1.23
CA THR A 139 0.37 13.03 0.13
C THR A 139 -0.06 12.21 -1.09
N LYS A 140 -0.46 10.94 -0.92
CA LYS A 140 -0.97 10.11 -2.02
C LYS A 140 -2.23 10.70 -2.63
N GLY A 141 -3.16 11.19 -1.80
CA GLY A 141 -4.37 11.88 -2.26
C GLY A 141 -4.04 13.11 -3.11
N PHE A 142 -3.14 13.98 -2.63
CA PHE A 142 -2.74 15.19 -3.33
C PHE A 142 -2.01 14.90 -4.65
N VAL A 143 -1.06 13.97 -4.66
CA VAL A 143 -0.36 13.55 -5.87
C VAL A 143 -1.36 12.99 -6.89
N TRP A 144 -2.25 12.11 -6.45
CA TRP A 144 -3.28 11.53 -7.31
C TRP A 144 -4.24 12.58 -7.85
N GLU A 145 -4.68 13.53 -7.04
CA GLU A 145 -5.50 14.65 -7.48
C GLU A 145 -4.78 15.53 -8.51
N GLY A 146 -3.47 15.78 -8.33
CA GLY A 146 -2.64 16.52 -9.28
C GLY A 146 -2.54 15.83 -10.63
N GLU A 147 -2.26 14.51 -10.65
CA GLU A 147 -2.25 13.70 -11.87
C GLU A 147 -3.62 13.68 -12.57
N ARG A 148 -4.70 13.71 -11.76
CA ARG A 148 -6.09 13.75 -12.21
C ARG A 148 -6.67 15.12 -12.48
N ALA A 149 -6.00 16.24 -12.20
CA ALA A 149 -6.50 17.57 -12.57
C ALA A 149 -6.58 17.75 -14.10
N SER A 150 -6.15 16.74 -14.86
CA SER A 150 -6.47 16.47 -16.26
C SER A 150 -7.87 15.82 -16.52
N GLY A 151 -8.69 15.54 -15.49
CA GLY A 151 -10.06 14.98 -15.54
C GLY A 151 -10.50 14.11 -14.32
N LEU A 152 -11.48 14.58 -13.54
CA LEU A 152 -11.95 14.17 -12.17
C LEU A 152 -12.45 12.73 -11.89
N GLN A 153 -12.10 12.19 -10.69
CA GLN A 153 -12.92 11.55 -9.60
C GLN A 153 -12.07 10.65 -8.66
N SER A 154 -11.81 11.03 -7.40
CA SER A 154 -11.18 10.14 -6.40
C SER A 154 -12.24 9.43 -5.55
N ILE A 155 -12.19 8.09 -5.48
CA ILE A 155 -12.95 7.30 -4.51
C ILE A 155 -11.94 6.62 -3.57
N VAL A 156 -11.90 7.06 -2.31
CA VAL A 156 -11.15 6.38 -1.24
C VAL A 156 -12.01 5.23 -0.73
N ILE A 157 -11.69 4.00 -1.11
CA ILE A 157 -12.38 2.81 -0.60
C ILE A 157 -11.83 2.50 0.80
N LYS A 158 -12.64 2.77 1.83
CA LYS A 158 -12.35 2.34 3.20
C LYS A 158 -12.83 0.91 3.38
N GLU A 159 -11.95 0.01 3.80
CA GLU A 159 -12.23 -1.42 4.05
C GLU A 159 -13.29 -1.70 5.15
N LYS A 160 -13.93 -0.67 5.70
CA LYS A 160 -15.09 -0.81 6.59
C LYS A 160 -16.41 -1.08 5.87
N ASP A 161 -16.46 -0.99 4.54
CA ASP A 161 -17.71 -1.27 3.83
C ASP A 161 -17.95 -2.79 3.75
N GLN A 162 -18.78 -3.32 4.66
CA GLN A 162 -19.15 -4.74 4.70
C GLN A 162 -19.83 -5.24 3.40
N ARG A 163 -20.18 -4.34 2.47
CA ARG A 163 -20.65 -4.68 1.12
C ARG A 163 -19.56 -5.32 0.25
N LEU A 164 -18.29 -5.24 0.65
CA LEU A 164 -17.14 -5.73 -0.11
C LEU A 164 -16.73 -7.19 0.19
N LYS A 165 -17.59 -8.00 0.82
CA LYS A 165 -17.37 -9.47 0.87
C LYS A 165 -17.17 -10.08 -0.52
N TRP A 166 -17.75 -9.46 -1.55
CA TRP A 166 -17.61 -9.82 -2.96
C TRP A 166 -16.27 -9.41 -3.59
N LEU A 167 -15.50 -8.51 -2.98
CA LEU A 167 -14.21 -8.05 -3.54
C LEU A 167 -13.09 -9.08 -3.37
N LYS A 168 -13.30 -10.14 -2.57
CA LYS A 168 -12.46 -11.34 -2.60
C LYS A 168 -12.51 -12.08 -3.96
N PHE A 169 -13.50 -11.77 -4.81
CA PHE A 169 -13.73 -12.45 -6.09
C PHE A 169 -13.34 -11.64 -7.34
N LEU A 170 -12.82 -10.41 -7.19
CA LEU A 170 -12.36 -9.63 -8.35
C LEU A 170 -10.94 -9.12 -8.17
N THR A 171 -10.02 -10.04 -7.96
CA THR A 171 -8.66 -9.89 -8.48
C THR A 171 -8.79 -9.93 -10.00
N VAL A 172 -8.62 -8.78 -10.68
CA VAL A 172 -8.28 -8.82 -12.10
C VAL A 172 -6.96 -9.58 -12.16
N PHE A 173 -7.06 -10.82 -12.65
CA PHE A 173 -5.96 -11.76 -12.79
C PHE A 173 -4.71 -11.04 -13.29
N MET A 174 -3.67 -11.01 -12.45
CA MET A 174 -2.30 -11.02 -12.94
C MET A 174 -2.09 -12.35 -13.64
N ALA A 175 -2.23 -12.36 -14.96
CA ALA A 175 -1.60 -13.29 -15.89
C ALA A 175 -1.83 -12.70 -17.28
N ILE A 176 -0.88 -11.89 -17.73
CA ILE A 176 -0.63 -11.77 -19.17
C ILE A 176 0.24 -12.98 -19.48
N ASP A 177 -0.40 -14.03 -20.00
CA ASP A 177 0.11 -14.74 -21.18
C ASP A 177 -0.75 -14.29 -22.37
#